data_AF-A0A5E7AAJ2-F1
#
_entry.id   AF-A0A5E7AAJ2-F1
#
_cell.length_a   1.000
_cell.length_b   1.000
_cell.length_c   1.000
_cell.angle_alpha   90.00
_cell.angle_beta   90.00
_cell.angle_gamma   90.00
#
_symmetry.space_group_name_H-M   'P 1'
#
loop_
_entity.id
_entity.type
_entity.pdbx_description
1 polymer ?
#
loop_
_entity_poly.entity_id
_entity_poly.type
_entity_poly.pdbx_seq_one_letter_code
_entity_poly.pdbx_strand_id
1 'polypeptide(L)'
;MDHTLFERYSPAIRRLGTAGANSSELVIETKGRDILRYIPFEHVNANAKLVIVGITPGPKQLRLAYGEVQRLMAAGISTATLLHEVKKLGAFGGSAMRPNLLRYLRHFQFDKILRITDVESLWDENAGLFHGTSVIPHAAFTTTSRGESMFAGSFDYVMASPLFRKCFLDCFVSTLGEINPEALYIGLGDCPGDALQWCVENGYLQARQYLGTFCHPSTSGGSAPSVYIRDKILSDLKPTDPVRPRVAKLDQAYARMAVATALLLDGATPPSEPPRAGAREESIQATPALLPPARPARKTRDVPGDEFSEKVIEQLAQSGYLLVRESKYLAEFCAAGQTVYLLKAQTTINHIPLMVHPKLVRDDLVNLLRDSSVSTEYRHHSSMSKFPSKLHTGKRPITYGWLVSAVGLAEAGAVVEGLLELEPAAR
;
A
#
# COMPACT_ATOMS: atom_id res chain seq x y z
N MET A 1 -8.67 7.13 26.38
CA MET A 1 -7.92 5.87 26.56
C MET A 1 -6.60 6.23 27.21
N ASP A 2 -6.05 5.38 28.07
CA ASP A 2 -4.88 5.73 28.90
C ASP A 2 -3.60 5.91 28.06
N HIS A 3 -2.75 6.89 28.35
CA HIS A 3 -1.47 7.13 27.65
C HIS A 3 -0.38 6.10 28.03
N THR A 4 -0.75 5.08 28.81
CA THR A 4 0.14 4.03 29.33
C THR A 4 -0.06 2.67 28.64
N LEU A 5 -0.80 2.61 27.52
CA LEU A 5 -1.09 1.33 26.84
C LEU A 5 0.20 0.58 26.45
N PHE A 6 1.24 1.28 26.01
CA PHE A 6 2.53 0.64 25.75
C PHE A 6 3.12 -0.04 26.99
N GLU A 7 3.12 0.62 28.14
CA GLU A 7 3.64 0.03 29.38
C GLU A 7 2.84 -1.21 29.77
N ARG A 8 1.53 -1.17 29.60
CA ARG A 8 0.63 -2.30 29.86
C ARG A 8 0.90 -3.51 28.95
N TYR A 9 1.09 -3.30 27.65
CA TYR A 9 1.16 -4.39 26.66
C TYR A 9 2.58 -4.79 26.25
N SER A 10 3.59 -3.95 26.50
CA SER A 10 4.98 -4.22 26.13
C SER A 10 5.56 -5.50 26.75
N PRO A 11 5.21 -5.95 27.98
CA PRO A 11 5.69 -7.23 28.50
C PRO A 11 5.19 -8.42 27.68
N ALA A 12 3.93 -8.40 27.25
CA ALA A 12 3.36 -9.44 26.39
C ALA A 12 3.96 -9.40 24.99
N ILE A 13 4.17 -8.22 24.41
CA ILE A 13 4.85 -8.08 23.10
C ILE A 13 6.29 -8.60 23.18
N ARG A 14 7.04 -8.26 24.24
CA ARG A 14 8.41 -8.75 24.46
C ARG A 14 8.47 -10.28 24.48
N ARG A 15 7.50 -10.93 25.14
CA ARG A 15 7.44 -12.40 25.25
C ARG A 15 6.97 -13.07 23.96
N LEU A 16 5.94 -12.54 23.31
CA LEU A 16 5.25 -13.20 22.21
C LEU A 16 5.78 -12.80 20.81
N GLY A 17 6.39 -11.63 20.68
CA GLY A 17 6.83 -11.08 19.39
C GLY A 17 5.71 -11.09 18.34
N THR A 18 6.04 -11.53 17.14
CA THR A 18 5.09 -11.60 16.01
C THR A 18 3.90 -12.54 16.26
N ALA A 19 4.07 -13.60 17.06
CA ALA A 19 2.99 -14.53 17.42
C ALA A 19 1.90 -13.87 18.26
N GLY A 20 2.23 -12.76 18.94
CA GLY A 20 1.27 -11.96 19.71
C GLY A 20 0.11 -11.40 18.88
N ALA A 21 0.23 -11.32 17.55
CA ALA A 21 -0.82 -10.78 16.68
C ALA A 21 -2.16 -11.53 16.78
N ASN A 22 -2.15 -12.79 17.21
CA ASN A 22 -3.35 -13.60 17.43
C ASN A 22 -3.65 -13.85 18.92
N SER A 23 -2.88 -13.26 19.84
CA SER A 23 -3.04 -13.49 21.28
C SER A 23 -4.19 -12.65 21.86
N SER A 24 -4.95 -13.24 22.77
CA SER A 24 -5.97 -12.54 23.57
C SER A 24 -5.34 -11.59 24.59
N GLU A 25 -4.08 -11.79 24.98
CA GLU A 25 -3.38 -10.91 25.93
C GLU A 25 -3.15 -9.50 25.39
N LEU A 26 -3.19 -9.35 24.06
CA LEU A 26 -3.03 -8.06 23.38
C LEU A 26 -4.36 -7.46 22.95
N VAL A 27 -5.49 -8.05 23.36
CA VAL A 27 -6.81 -7.44 23.18
C VAL A 27 -7.00 -6.33 24.22
N ILE A 28 -7.35 -5.14 23.74
CA ILE A 28 -7.71 -4.00 24.58
C ILE A 28 -9.07 -4.25 25.19
N GLU A 29 -10.05 -4.53 24.33
CA GLU A 29 -11.43 -4.75 24.72
C GLU A 29 -12.16 -5.52 23.62
N THR A 30 -13.14 -6.32 24.03
CA THR A 30 -14.12 -6.95 23.15
C THR A 30 -15.50 -6.52 23.60
N LYS A 31 -16.33 -6.03 22.69
CA LYS A 31 -17.70 -5.63 22.97
C LYS A 31 -18.65 -6.17 21.91
N GLY A 32 -19.45 -7.16 22.30
CA GLY A 32 -20.29 -7.90 21.37
C GLY A 32 -19.44 -8.59 20.32
N ARG A 33 -19.61 -8.21 19.04
CA ARG A 33 -18.84 -8.74 17.92
C ARG A 33 -17.58 -7.93 17.59
N ASP A 34 -17.38 -6.77 18.21
CA ASP A 34 -16.26 -5.89 17.88
C ASP A 34 -15.10 -6.13 18.85
N ILE A 35 -13.89 -6.20 18.30
CA ILE A 35 -12.66 -6.51 19.02
C ILE A 35 -11.64 -5.44 18.68
N LEU A 36 -11.00 -4.88 19.70
CA LEU A 36 -9.92 -3.92 19.55
C LEU A 36 -8.63 -4.55 20.07
N ARG A 37 -7.65 -4.76 19.18
CA ARG A 37 -6.34 -5.31 19.52
C ARG A 37 -5.29 -4.22 19.50
N TYR A 38 -4.46 -4.21 20.54
CA TYR A 38 -3.45 -3.19 20.74
C TYR A 38 -2.47 -3.14 19.56
N ILE A 39 -1.97 -1.94 19.25
CA ILE A 39 -0.84 -1.77 18.34
C ILE A 39 -0.06 -0.54 18.83
N PRO A 40 1.28 -0.61 18.93
CA PRO A 40 2.11 0.43 19.52
C PRO A 40 2.37 1.59 18.54
N PHE A 41 1.31 2.23 18.05
CA PHE A 41 1.34 3.38 17.12
C PHE A 41 0.99 4.70 17.79
N GLU A 42 1.24 4.80 19.10
CA GLU A 42 0.92 5.95 19.96
C GLU A 42 1.71 7.22 19.63
N HIS A 43 2.87 7.09 18.98
CA HIS A 43 3.66 8.27 18.60
C HIS A 43 2.89 9.15 17.60
N VAL A 44 2.72 10.43 17.96
CA VAL A 44 2.15 11.48 17.10
C VAL A 44 3.28 12.34 16.55
N ASN A 45 3.30 12.54 15.22
CA ASN A 45 4.29 13.40 14.58
C ASN A 45 3.74 14.85 14.55
N ALA A 46 4.11 15.65 15.55
CA ALA A 46 3.67 17.04 15.67
C ALA A 46 4.08 17.93 14.49
N ASN A 47 5.15 17.57 13.76
CA ASN A 47 5.68 18.37 12.66
C ASN A 47 5.07 18.02 11.29
N ALA A 48 4.16 17.05 11.23
CA ALA A 48 3.60 16.57 9.97
C ALA A 48 2.84 17.68 9.24
N LYS A 49 3.12 17.85 7.94
CA LYS A 49 2.37 18.73 7.04
C LYS A 49 1.34 17.97 6.21
N LEU A 50 1.55 16.66 6.04
CA LEU A 50 0.64 15.76 5.36
C LEU A 50 0.25 14.62 6.30
N VAL A 51 -1.06 14.43 6.48
CA VAL A 51 -1.65 13.33 7.25
C VAL A 51 -2.49 12.47 6.31
N ILE A 52 -2.18 11.17 6.26
CA ILE A 52 -2.98 10.20 5.51
C ILE A 52 -3.65 9.25 6.49
N VAL A 53 -4.96 9.09 6.33
CA VAL A 53 -5.82 8.35 7.26
C VAL A 53 -6.40 7.11 6.58
N GLY A 54 -6.05 5.93 7.11
CA GLY A 54 -6.66 4.65 6.77
C GLY A 54 -7.84 4.29 7.67
N ILE A 55 -8.40 3.08 7.52
CA ILE A 55 -9.50 2.61 8.38
C ILE A 55 -8.95 2.13 9.73
N THR A 56 -8.06 1.13 9.69
CA THR A 56 -7.43 0.51 10.85
C THR A 56 -6.14 -0.20 10.40
N PRO A 57 -5.11 -0.32 11.27
CA PRO A 57 -3.89 -1.06 10.93
C PRO A 57 -4.16 -2.54 10.56
N GLY A 58 -3.56 -2.98 9.45
CA GLY A 58 -3.74 -4.33 8.92
C GLY A 58 -2.98 -5.42 9.70
N PRO A 59 -3.28 -6.72 9.50
CA PRO A 59 -2.63 -7.81 10.24
C PRO A 59 -1.11 -7.88 10.01
N LYS A 60 -0.64 -7.50 8.82
CA LYS A 60 0.78 -7.41 8.52
C LYS A 60 1.46 -6.29 9.32
N GLN A 61 0.82 -5.12 9.43
CA GLN A 61 1.35 -4.01 10.23
C GLN A 61 1.42 -4.40 11.71
N LEU A 62 0.40 -5.09 12.21
CA LEU A 62 0.37 -5.59 13.59
C LEU A 62 1.54 -6.54 13.89
N ARG A 63 1.75 -7.56 13.03
CA ARG A 63 2.88 -8.49 13.19
C ARG A 63 4.23 -7.79 13.12
N LEU A 64 4.42 -6.90 12.14
CA LEU A 64 5.67 -6.15 11.98
C LEU A 64 5.93 -5.24 13.18
N ALA A 65 4.90 -4.55 13.68
CA ALA A 65 5.02 -3.69 14.84
C ALA A 65 5.46 -4.47 16.08
N TYR A 66 4.89 -5.65 16.33
CA TYR A 66 5.29 -6.48 17.47
C TYR A 66 6.70 -7.05 17.35
N GLY A 67 7.09 -7.52 16.16
CA GLY A 67 8.46 -7.97 15.91
C GLY A 67 9.46 -6.83 16.12
N GLU A 68 9.14 -5.64 15.64
CA GLU A 68 10.02 -4.48 15.76
C GLU A 68 10.12 -3.96 17.20
N VAL A 69 9.02 -3.92 17.94
CA VAL A 69 9.04 -3.64 19.38
C VAL A 69 9.92 -4.65 20.11
N GLN A 70 9.76 -5.94 19.86
CA GLN A 70 10.57 -6.98 20.50
C GLN A 70 12.07 -6.77 20.22
N ARG A 71 12.42 -6.51 18.96
CA ARG A 71 13.81 -6.25 18.54
C ARG A 71 14.40 -5.00 19.20
N LEU A 72 13.68 -3.88 19.19
CA LEU A 72 14.12 -2.61 19.77
C LEU A 72 14.23 -2.67 21.30
N MET A 73 13.31 -3.37 21.97
CA MET A 73 13.39 -3.60 23.42
C MET A 73 14.62 -4.46 23.78
N ALA A 74 14.93 -5.49 22.99
CA ALA A 74 16.12 -6.31 23.21
C ALA A 74 17.43 -5.52 23.01
N ALA A 75 17.40 -4.49 22.15
CA ALA A 75 18.51 -3.58 21.93
C ALA A 75 18.59 -2.44 22.97
N GLY A 76 17.73 -2.40 23.99
CA GLY A 76 17.76 -1.38 25.04
C GLY A 76 17.36 0.03 24.58
N ILE A 77 16.63 0.14 23.47
CA ILE A 77 16.17 1.43 22.94
C ILE A 77 15.10 2.03 23.87
N SER A 78 15.16 3.35 24.09
CA SER A 78 14.17 4.06 24.92
C SER A 78 12.76 3.93 24.35
N THR A 79 11.73 3.93 25.22
CA THR A 79 10.32 3.83 24.81
C THR A 79 9.93 4.88 23.76
N ALA A 80 10.35 6.14 23.96
CA ALA A 80 10.03 7.22 23.05
C ALA A 80 10.61 7.00 21.64
N THR A 81 11.91 6.64 21.56
CA THR A 81 12.56 6.32 20.29
C THR A 81 11.94 5.08 19.64
N LEU A 82 11.64 4.05 20.43
CA LEU A 82 11.03 2.82 19.96
C LEU A 82 9.65 3.07 19.34
N LEU A 83 8.78 3.83 20.03
CA LEU A 83 7.44 4.15 19.51
C LEU A 83 7.53 5.01 18.24
N HIS A 84 8.51 5.91 18.16
CA HIS A 84 8.79 6.68 16.95
C HIS A 84 9.18 5.77 15.77
N GLU A 85 10.13 4.85 15.97
CA GLU A 85 10.56 3.91 14.93
C GLU A 85 9.43 2.98 14.48
N VAL A 86 8.68 2.42 15.43
CA VAL A 86 7.57 1.49 15.14
C VAL A 86 6.44 2.21 14.40
N LYS A 87 6.18 3.49 14.69
CA LYS A 87 5.18 4.29 13.98
C LYS A 87 5.45 4.39 12.48
N LYS A 88 6.71 4.33 12.03
CA LYS A 88 7.06 4.35 10.60
C LYS A 88 6.43 3.18 9.83
N LEU A 89 6.15 2.05 10.49
CA LEU A 89 5.44 0.91 9.90
C LEU A 89 3.94 1.21 9.63
N GLY A 90 3.39 2.21 10.31
CA GLY A 90 2.05 2.76 10.09
C GLY A 90 1.94 3.68 8.87
N ALA A 91 3.07 4.10 8.28
CA ALA A 91 3.13 5.11 7.22
C ALA A 91 2.75 4.58 5.81
N PHE A 92 2.01 3.48 5.68
CA PHE A 92 1.62 2.90 4.38
C PHE A 92 2.79 2.61 3.40
N GLY A 93 4.01 2.45 3.92
CA GLY A 93 5.24 2.31 3.13
C GLY A 93 5.47 0.93 2.49
N GLY A 94 4.54 -0.03 2.69
CA GLY A 94 4.67 -1.38 2.16
C GLY A 94 4.46 -1.47 0.64
N SER A 95 5.03 -2.51 0.02
CA SER A 95 4.94 -2.77 -1.43
C SER A 95 3.51 -2.88 -1.99
N ALA A 96 2.53 -3.17 -1.13
CA ALA A 96 1.13 -3.25 -1.52
C ALA A 96 0.45 -1.88 -1.69
N MET A 97 0.95 -0.80 -1.07
CA MET A 97 0.28 0.51 -1.07
C MET A 97 1.18 1.64 -1.59
N ARG A 98 2.46 1.66 -1.18
CA ARG A 98 3.40 2.75 -1.50
C ARG A 98 3.46 3.08 -3.00
N PRO A 99 3.53 2.10 -3.94
CA PRO A 99 3.64 2.43 -5.36
C PRO A 99 2.47 3.28 -5.90
N ASN A 100 1.23 2.97 -5.54
CA ASN A 100 0.08 3.76 -5.97
C ASN A 100 -0.04 5.07 -5.18
N LEU A 101 0.35 5.08 -3.92
CA LEU A 101 0.35 6.32 -3.14
C LEU A 101 1.34 7.34 -3.71
N LEU A 102 2.55 6.90 -4.10
CA LEU A 102 3.50 7.74 -4.83
C LEU A 102 2.91 8.24 -6.15
N ARG A 103 2.21 7.40 -6.91
CA ARG A 103 1.51 7.82 -8.14
C ARG A 103 0.51 8.93 -7.86
N TYR A 104 -0.31 8.81 -6.81
CA TYR A 104 -1.31 9.82 -6.47
C TYR A 104 -0.66 11.13 -6.03
N LEU A 105 0.32 11.04 -5.12
CA LEU A 105 1.02 12.21 -4.60
C LEU A 105 1.77 12.97 -5.71
N ARG A 106 2.43 12.27 -6.64
CA ARG A 106 3.05 12.87 -7.83
C ARG A 106 2.01 13.45 -8.79
N HIS A 107 0.89 12.74 -9.03
CA HIS A 107 -0.19 13.20 -9.89
C HIS A 107 -0.77 14.54 -9.44
N PHE A 108 -0.96 14.70 -8.13
CA PHE A 108 -1.47 15.94 -7.52
C PHE A 108 -0.37 16.90 -7.04
N GLN A 109 0.88 16.68 -7.45
CA GLN A 109 2.02 17.58 -7.22
C GLN A 109 2.29 17.93 -5.75
N PHE A 110 2.18 16.93 -4.86
CA PHE A 110 2.46 17.12 -3.43
C PHE A 110 3.93 17.46 -3.14
N ASP A 111 4.86 17.14 -4.04
CA ASP A 111 6.25 17.60 -3.98
C ASP A 111 6.32 19.14 -3.92
N LYS A 112 5.55 19.83 -4.78
CA LYS A 112 5.49 21.29 -4.79
C LYS A 112 4.75 21.85 -3.58
N ILE A 113 3.62 21.24 -3.21
CA ILE A 113 2.82 21.65 -2.05
C ILE A 113 3.66 21.58 -0.76
N LEU A 114 4.44 20.50 -0.61
CA LEU A 114 5.29 20.28 0.57
C LEU A 114 6.67 20.92 0.47
N ARG A 115 7.04 21.44 -0.72
CA ARG A 115 8.34 22.03 -1.05
C ARG A 115 9.51 21.05 -0.84
N ILE A 116 9.36 19.85 -1.37
CA ILE A 116 10.36 18.78 -1.37
C ILE A 116 10.67 18.35 -2.80
N THR A 117 11.83 17.73 -3.02
CA THR A 117 12.27 17.32 -4.36
C THR A 117 11.40 16.24 -4.98
N ASP A 118 11.03 15.22 -4.18
CA ASP A 118 10.13 14.16 -4.60
C ASP A 118 9.39 13.57 -3.39
N VAL A 119 8.13 13.21 -3.56
CA VAL A 119 7.24 12.66 -2.53
C VAL A 119 7.68 11.29 -2.01
N GLU A 120 8.57 10.59 -2.70
CA GLU A 120 9.19 9.35 -2.23
C GLU A 120 10.00 9.55 -0.96
N SER A 121 10.55 10.76 -0.78
CA SER A 121 11.32 11.12 0.41
C SER A 121 10.51 11.20 1.71
N LEU A 122 9.17 11.18 1.63
CA LEU A 122 8.27 11.14 2.79
C LEU A 122 8.42 9.86 3.63
N TRP A 123 9.17 8.87 3.15
CA TRP A 123 9.49 7.64 3.89
C TRP A 123 10.95 7.56 4.34
N ASP A 124 11.76 8.59 4.07
CA ASP A 124 13.17 8.67 4.49
C ASP A 124 13.53 10.10 4.96
N GLU A 125 14.23 10.88 4.15
CA GLU A 125 14.76 12.22 4.43
C GLU A 125 13.68 13.19 4.95
N ASN A 126 12.49 13.16 4.34
CA ASN A 126 11.38 14.05 4.69
C ASN A 126 10.29 13.33 5.50
N ALA A 127 10.60 12.21 6.19
CA ALA A 127 9.64 11.48 7.01
C ALA A 127 8.98 12.35 8.11
N GLY A 128 9.67 13.38 8.58
CA GLY A 128 9.13 14.35 9.53
C GLY A 128 7.93 15.16 9.01
N LEU A 129 7.73 15.25 7.69
CA LEU A 129 6.59 15.94 7.09
C LEU A 129 5.33 15.07 6.97
N PHE A 130 5.43 13.77 7.24
CA PHE A 130 4.37 12.80 6.99
C PHE A 130 3.89 12.14 8.27
N HIS A 131 2.57 11.97 8.39
CA HIS A 131 1.95 11.16 9.42
C HIS A 131 0.93 10.18 8.83
N GLY A 132 1.21 8.89 8.96
CA GLY A 132 0.23 7.84 8.69
C GLY A 132 -0.54 7.48 9.95
N THR A 133 -1.87 7.49 9.88
CA THR A 133 -2.75 7.08 10.98
C THR A 133 -4.02 6.41 10.46
N SER A 134 -4.96 6.09 11.33
CA SER A 134 -6.21 5.42 10.98
C SER A 134 -7.36 5.94 11.83
N VAL A 135 -8.59 5.89 11.30
CA VAL A 135 -9.82 6.23 12.04
C VAL A 135 -9.90 5.45 13.35
N ILE A 136 -9.51 4.16 13.32
CA ILE A 136 -9.28 3.36 14.51
C ILE A 136 -7.77 3.10 14.60
N PRO A 137 -7.01 3.83 15.44
CA PRO A 137 -5.55 3.72 15.49
C PRO A 137 -5.02 2.38 16.02
N HIS A 138 -5.89 1.57 16.63
CA HIS A 138 -5.63 0.18 17.01
C HIS A 138 -6.23 -0.80 15.99
N ALA A 139 -5.76 -2.06 16.00
CA ALA A 139 -6.21 -3.07 15.04
C ALA A 139 -7.63 -3.53 15.38
N ALA A 140 -8.60 -3.13 14.55
CA ALA A 140 -10.01 -3.40 14.76
C ALA A 140 -10.45 -4.65 14.01
N PHE A 141 -11.12 -5.56 14.71
CA PHE A 141 -11.65 -6.79 14.15
C PHE A 141 -13.13 -6.92 14.49
N THR A 142 -13.84 -7.69 13.68
CA THR A 142 -15.22 -8.06 13.91
C THR A 142 -15.36 -9.57 13.81
N THR A 143 -16.03 -10.18 14.79
CA THR A 143 -16.38 -11.60 14.77
C THR A 143 -17.45 -11.85 13.70
N THR A 144 -17.20 -12.86 12.88
CA THR A 144 -18.09 -13.37 11.83
C THR A 144 -18.32 -14.86 12.01
N SER A 145 -19.20 -15.46 11.21
CA SER A 145 -19.37 -16.92 11.18
C SER A 145 -18.10 -17.69 10.77
N ARG A 146 -17.11 -17.00 10.18
CA ARG A 146 -15.81 -17.57 9.79
C ARG A 146 -14.68 -17.22 10.77
N GLY A 147 -15.01 -16.64 11.93
CA GLY A 147 -14.03 -16.17 12.93
C GLY A 147 -13.79 -14.67 12.88
N GLU A 148 -12.68 -14.22 13.44
CA GLU A 148 -12.26 -12.82 13.43
C GLU A 148 -11.93 -12.36 12.00
N SER A 149 -12.55 -11.27 11.55
CA SER A 149 -12.20 -10.59 10.32
C SER A 149 -11.74 -9.17 10.63
N MET A 150 -10.75 -8.68 9.90
CA MET A 150 -10.36 -7.26 9.97
C MET A 150 -11.56 -6.37 9.65
N PHE A 151 -11.73 -5.28 10.41
CA PHE A 151 -12.78 -4.31 10.17
C PHE A 151 -12.51 -3.54 8.87
N ALA A 152 -13.51 -3.48 8.00
CA ALA A 152 -13.48 -2.73 6.74
C ALA A 152 -14.85 -2.07 6.44
N GLY A 153 -15.56 -1.69 7.51
CA GLY A 153 -16.91 -1.12 7.42
C GLY A 153 -16.94 0.39 7.16
N SER A 154 -18.15 0.95 7.18
CA SER A 154 -18.38 2.40 7.03
C SER A 154 -18.09 3.16 8.33
N PHE A 155 -17.95 4.49 8.21
CA PHE A 155 -17.83 5.36 9.38
C PHE A 155 -19.10 5.36 10.25
N ASP A 156 -20.28 5.21 9.66
CA ASP A 156 -21.53 5.02 10.42
C ASP A 156 -21.45 3.82 11.37
N TYR A 157 -20.83 2.71 10.93
CA TYR A 157 -20.60 1.56 11.82
C TYR A 157 -19.61 1.90 12.93
N VAL A 158 -18.52 2.64 12.62
CA VAL A 158 -17.57 3.11 13.64
C VAL A 158 -18.30 3.90 14.72
N MET A 159 -19.21 4.80 14.34
CA MET A 159 -19.96 5.63 15.28
C MET A 159 -21.05 4.87 16.04
N ALA A 160 -21.68 3.86 15.41
CA ALA A 160 -22.68 3.00 16.04
C ALA A 160 -22.07 2.02 17.05
N SER A 161 -20.85 1.53 16.80
CA SER A 161 -20.13 0.65 17.71
C SER A 161 -19.60 1.43 18.91
N PRO A 162 -20.03 1.14 20.16
CA PRO A 162 -19.54 1.87 21.32
C PRO A 162 -18.02 1.74 21.52
N LEU A 163 -17.45 0.59 21.14
CA LEU A 163 -16.01 0.33 21.26
C LEU A 163 -15.22 1.11 20.20
N PHE A 164 -15.61 1.02 18.93
CA PHE A 164 -14.89 1.73 17.87
C PHE A 164 -15.08 3.24 17.95
N ARG A 165 -16.28 3.73 18.28
CA ARG A 165 -16.55 5.15 18.53
C ARG A 165 -15.65 5.68 19.64
N LYS A 166 -15.55 4.94 20.75
CA LYS A 166 -14.67 5.33 21.86
C LYS A 166 -13.22 5.41 21.41
N CYS A 167 -12.72 4.43 20.64
CA CYS A 167 -11.37 4.47 20.11
C CYS A 167 -11.12 5.62 19.14
N PHE A 168 -12.06 5.90 18.24
CA PHE A 168 -11.99 7.04 17.33
C PHE A 168 -11.87 8.37 18.10
N LEU A 169 -12.76 8.61 19.07
CA LEU A 169 -12.75 9.84 19.86
C LEU A 169 -11.50 9.96 20.75
N ASP A 170 -11.16 8.88 21.45
CA ASP A 170 -10.10 8.91 22.46
C ASP A 170 -8.69 8.81 21.88
N CYS A 171 -8.52 8.23 20.70
CA CYS A 171 -7.20 7.91 20.14
C CYS A 171 -6.92 8.58 18.79
N PHE A 172 -7.94 8.88 17.98
CA PHE A 172 -7.74 9.61 16.73
C PHE A 172 -8.01 11.10 16.93
N VAL A 173 -9.24 11.46 17.35
CA VAL A 173 -9.66 12.87 17.47
C VAL A 173 -8.81 13.63 18.49
N SER A 174 -8.53 13.02 19.65
CA SER A 174 -7.68 13.60 20.69
C SER A 174 -6.30 14.03 20.18
N THR A 175 -5.72 13.28 19.24
CA THR A 175 -4.37 13.54 18.71
C THR A 175 -4.32 14.65 17.65
N LEU A 176 -5.46 15.05 17.09
CA LEU A 176 -5.49 16.05 16.01
C LEU A 176 -4.93 17.41 16.47
N GLY A 177 -5.15 17.78 17.73
CA GLY A 177 -4.63 19.01 18.31
C GLY A 177 -3.12 19.00 18.61
N GLU A 178 -2.50 17.82 18.58
CA GLU A 178 -1.05 17.67 18.77
C GLU A 178 -0.27 17.81 17.45
N ILE A 179 -0.96 17.68 16.31
CA ILE A 179 -0.38 17.79 14.97
C ILE A 179 -0.35 19.27 14.58
N ASN A 180 0.60 19.64 13.73
CA ASN A 180 0.69 20.96 13.11
C ASN A 180 -0.70 21.47 12.68
N PRO A 181 -1.13 22.67 13.14
CA PRO A 181 -2.46 23.21 12.84
C PRO A 181 -2.69 23.51 11.36
N GLU A 182 -1.64 23.58 10.54
CA GLU A 182 -1.73 23.75 9.09
C GLU A 182 -1.53 22.43 8.33
N ALA A 183 -1.55 21.29 9.02
CA ALA A 183 -1.46 19.98 8.37
C ALA A 183 -2.65 19.73 7.44
N LEU A 184 -2.37 19.09 6.30
CA LEU A 184 -3.33 18.69 5.28
C LEU A 184 -3.69 17.22 5.46
N TYR A 185 -4.98 16.91 5.44
CA TYR A 185 -5.54 15.59 5.72
C TYR A 185 -6.17 14.97 4.48
N ILE A 186 -5.86 13.69 4.25
CA ILE A 186 -6.40 12.89 3.15
C ILE A 186 -6.90 11.55 3.69
N GLY A 187 -8.14 11.20 3.34
CA GLY A 187 -8.70 9.87 3.64
C GLY A 187 -8.38 8.84 2.56
N LEU A 188 -8.12 7.59 2.94
CA LEU A 188 -7.96 6.47 2.01
C LEU A 188 -9.29 5.71 1.84
N GLY A 189 -10.15 6.23 0.97
CA GLY A 189 -11.49 5.71 0.71
C GLY A 189 -12.57 6.34 1.60
N ASP A 190 -13.74 5.70 1.61
CA ASP A 190 -14.97 6.30 2.13
C ASP A 190 -14.96 6.49 3.64
N CYS A 191 -14.72 5.42 4.41
CA CYS A 191 -14.75 5.50 5.87
C CYS A 191 -13.78 6.56 6.45
N PRO A 192 -12.52 6.67 6.00
CA PRO A 192 -11.65 7.75 6.46
C PRO A 192 -12.06 9.13 5.95
N GLY A 193 -12.65 9.22 4.75
CA GLY A 193 -13.18 10.46 4.21
C GLY A 193 -14.34 11.00 5.03
N ASP A 194 -15.29 10.13 5.39
CA ASP A 194 -16.44 10.48 6.22
C ASP A 194 -16.01 10.85 7.64
N ALA A 195 -15.02 10.15 8.20
CA ALA A 195 -14.44 10.47 9.51
C ALA A 195 -13.79 11.87 9.54
N LEU A 196 -13.00 12.21 8.50
CA LEU A 196 -12.39 13.52 8.37
C LEU A 196 -13.43 14.63 8.15
N GLN A 197 -14.46 14.36 7.35
CA GLN A 197 -15.58 15.28 7.16
C GLN A 197 -16.33 15.51 8.48
N TRP A 198 -16.58 14.46 9.26
CA TRP A 198 -17.16 14.57 10.60
C TRP A 198 -16.29 15.42 11.53
N CYS A 199 -14.96 15.27 11.49
CA CYS A 199 -14.05 16.12 12.26
C CYS A 199 -14.15 17.60 11.86
N VAL A 200 -14.35 17.90 10.57
CA VAL A 200 -14.60 19.28 10.10
C VAL A 200 -15.93 19.82 10.64
N GLU A 201 -17.00 19.04 10.52
CA GLU A 201 -18.35 19.43 10.95
C GLU A 201 -18.46 19.65 12.47
N ASN A 202 -17.63 18.96 13.24
CA ASN A 202 -17.58 19.07 14.70
C ASN A 202 -16.47 19.99 15.22
N GLY A 203 -15.78 20.72 14.32
CA GLY A 203 -14.80 21.75 14.69
C GLY A 203 -13.43 21.24 15.16
N TYR A 204 -13.14 19.94 14.98
CA TYR A 204 -11.81 19.37 15.27
C TYR A 204 -10.79 19.61 14.15
N LEU A 205 -11.28 19.82 12.92
CA LEU A 205 -10.48 20.23 11.77
C LEU A 205 -11.13 21.43 11.11
N GLN A 206 -10.32 22.28 10.50
CA GLN A 206 -10.81 23.34 9.63
C GLN A 206 -11.06 22.77 8.23
N ALA A 207 -12.06 23.30 7.53
CA ALA A 207 -12.40 22.84 6.17
C ALA A 207 -11.20 22.86 5.21
N ARG A 208 -10.32 23.86 5.34
CA ARG A 208 -9.09 23.98 4.52
C ARG A 208 -8.09 22.84 4.72
N GLN A 209 -8.13 22.18 5.87
CA GLN A 209 -7.22 21.09 6.19
C GLN A 209 -7.64 19.78 5.49
N TYR A 210 -8.91 19.60 5.14
CA TYR A 210 -9.39 18.35 4.53
C TYR A 210 -9.49 18.42 3.00
N LEU A 211 -8.51 17.82 2.32
CA LEU A 211 -8.38 17.88 0.86
C LEU A 211 -9.32 16.93 0.11
N GLY A 212 -9.91 15.95 0.79
CA GLY A 212 -10.70 14.88 0.19
C GLY A 212 -10.06 13.51 0.34
N THR A 213 -10.45 12.58 -0.54
CA THR A 213 -10.03 11.19 -0.45
C THR A 213 -9.20 10.74 -1.65
N PHE A 214 -8.19 9.93 -1.39
CA PHE A 214 -7.63 9.05 -2.39
C PHE A 214 -8.46 7.76 -2.49
N CYS A 215 -8.55 7.20 -3.70
CA CYS A 215 -8.92 5.81 -3.85
C CYS A 215 -7.97 4.93 -3.02
N HIS A 216 -8.47 3.86 -2.39
CA HIS A 216 -7.61 2.98 -1.61
C HIS A 216 -6.42 2.47 -2.45
N PRO A 217 -5.15 2.71 -2.05
CA PRO A 217 -3.98 2.55 -2.93
C PRO A 217 -3.49 1.09 -3.08
N SER A 218 -4.25 0.10 -2.61
CA SER A 218 -3.84 -1.31 -2.71
C SER A 218 -3.58 -1.74 -4.15
N THR A 219 -2.47 -2.44 -4.39
CA THR A 219 -2.17 -3.12 -5.66
C THR A 219 -3.18 -4.22 -5.99
N SER A 220 -3.90 -4.75 -5.01
CA SER A 220 -5.05 -5.65 -5.23
C SER A 220 -6.33 -4.94 -5.67
N GLY A 221 -6.34 -3.59 -5.71
CA GLY A 221 -7.50 -2.77 -6.09
C GLY A 221 -7.86 -2.81 -7.58
N GLY A 222 -7.13 -3.59 -8.39
CA GLY A 222 -7.41 -3.78 -9.81
C GLY A 222 -7.26 -2.48 -10.60
N SER A 223 -8.28 -2.12 -11.37
CA SER A 223 -8.28 -0.93 -12.22
C SER A 223 -8.54 0.38 -11.45
N ALA A 224 -8.99 0.33 -10.19
CA ALA A 224 -9.44 1.52 -9.45
C ALA A 224 -8.35 2.60 -9.28
N PRO A 225 -7.08 2.27 -8.95
CA PRO A 225 -6.02 3.27 -8.90
C PRO A 225 -5.80 4.01 -10.21
N SER A 226 -5.92 3.29 -11.34
CA SER A 226 -5.70 3.89 -12.67
C SER A 226 -6.91 4.70 -13.11
N VAL A 227 -8.12 4.28 -12.76
CA VAL A 227 -9.34 5.08 -12.99
C VAL A 227 -9.28 6.36 -12.16
N TYR A 228 -8.90 6.25 -10.89
CA TYR A 228 -8.85 7.38 -9.97
C TYR A 228 -7.97 8.52 -10.51
N ILE A 229 -6.73 8.24 -10.93
CA ILE A 229 -5.85 9.27 -11.51
C ILE A 229 -6.07 9.50 -13.02
N ARG A 230 -7.14 8.94 -13.59
CA ARG A 230 -7.55 9.11 -14.99
C ARG A 230 -6.56 8.56 -16.03
N ASP A 231 -5.72 7.61 -15.64
CA ASP A 231 -4.95 6.77 -16.58
C ASP A 231 -5.88 5.85 -17.40
N LYS A 232 -7.07 5.56 -16.86
CA LYS A 232 -8.14 4.84 -17.52
C LYS A 232 -9.46 5.57 -17.32
N ILE A 233 -10.32 5.53 -18.33
CA ILE A 233 -11.71 6.01 -18.26
C ILE A 233 -12.69 4.84 -18.38
N LEU A 234 -13.99 5.10 -18.17
CA LEU A 234 -15.03 4.06 -18.18
C LEU A 234 -15.05 3.22 -19.47
N SER A 235 -14.73 3.82 -20.62
CA SER A 235 -14.65 3.13 -21.91
C SER A 235 -13.46 2.17 -22.02
N ASP A 236 -12.41 2.36 -21.23
CA ASP A 236 -11.23 1.48 -21.22
C ASP A 236 -11.45 0.22 -20.36
N LEU A 237 -12.52 0.22 -19.55
CA LEU A 237 -12.84 -0.88 -18.64
C LEU A 237 -13.64 -1.96 -19.38
N LYS A 238 -13.27 -3.23 -19.16
CA LYS A 238 -14.07 -4.36 -19.61
C LYS A 238 -15.47 -4.28 -19.01
N PRO A 239 -16.54 -4.74 -19.69
CA PRO A 239 -17.91 -4.70 -19.15
C PRO A 239 -18.07 -5.36 -17.77
N THR A 240 -17.25 -6.36 -17.46
CA THR A 240 -17.25 -7.10 -16.18
C THR A 240 -16.34 -6.49 -15.11
N ASP A 241 -15.68 -5.37 -15.38
CA ASP A 241 -14.78 -4.76 -14.42
C ASP A 241 -15.57 -4.24 -13.19
N PRO A 242 -15.23 -4.69 -11.96
CA PRO A 242 -15.97 -4.35 -10.75
C PRO A 242 -15.82 -2.87 -10.35
N VAL A 243 -14.98 -2.09 -11.04
CA VAL A 243 -14.83 -0.64 -10.81
C VAL A 243 -15.86 0.17 -11.58
N ARG A 244 -16.44 -0.35 -12.66
CA ARG A 244 -17.47 0.36 -13.47
C ARG A 244 -18.56 1.05 -12.64
N PRO A 245 -19.24 0.39 -11.69
CA PRO A 245 -20.29 1.04 -10.90
C PRO A 245 -19.77 2.10 -9.93
N ARG A 246 -18.45 2.15 -9.70
CA ARG A 246 -17.77 3.07 -8.77
C ARG A 246 -17.09 4.24 -9.47
N VAL A 247 -17.05 4.27 -10.81
CA VAL A 247 -16.33 5.31 -11.57
C VAL A 247 -16.80 6.72 -11.22
N ALA A 248 -18.12 6.96 -11.21
CA ALA A 248 -18.66 8.29 -10.88
C ALA A 248 -18.22 8.77 -9.49
N LYS A 249 -18.11 7.86 -8.51
CA LYS A 249 -17.63 8.18 -7.16
C LYS A 249 -16.14 8.50 -7.16
N LEU A 250 -15.34 7.75 -7.92
CA LEU A 250 -13.91 8.01 -8.09
C LEU A 250 -13.67 9.37 -8.78
N ASP A 251 -14.50 9.72 -9.76
CA ASP A 251 -14.43 11.02 -10.44
C ASP A 251 -14.76 12.18 -9.51
N GLN A 252 -15.75 12.03 -8.62
CA GLN A 252 -16.06 13.03 -7.60
C GLN A 252 -14.91 13.21 -6.61
N ALA A 253 -14.33 12.10 -6.12
CA ALA A 253 -13.17 12.14 -5.22
C ALA A 253 -11.96 12.80 -5.90
N TYR A 254 -11.73 12.50 -7.18
CA TYR A 254 -10.69 13.17 -7.97
C TYR A 254 -10.97 14.67 -8.09
N ALA A 255 -12.19 15.05 -8.47
CA ALA A 255 -12.54 16.46 -8.72
C ALA A 255 -12.29 17.31 -7.48
N ARG A 256 -12.69 16.82 -6.29
CA ARG A 256 -12.40 17.48 -5.02
C ARG A 256 -10.91 17.65 -4.79
N MET A 257 -10.13 16.58 -4.92
CA MET A 257 -8.67 16.60 -4.70
C MET A 257 -7.97 17.55 -5.69
N ALA A 258 -8.38 17.54 -6.96
CA ALA A 258 -7.83 18.39 -8.00
C ALA A 258 -8.08 19.88 -7.70
N VAL A 259 -9.30 20.25 -7.29
CA VAL A 259 -9.61 21.63 -6.90
C VAL A 259 -8.81 22.05 -5.67
N ALA A 260 -8.78 21.20 -4.64
CA ALA A 260 -8.07 21.52 -3.39
C ALA A 260 -6.56 21.72 -3.63
N THR A 261 -5.94 20.85 -4.42
CA THR A 261 -4.50 20.94 -4.72
C THR A 261 -4.16 22.07 -5.68
N ALA A 262 -5.02 22.39 -6.66
CA ALA A 262 -4.84 23.56 -7.52
C ALA A 262 -4.80 24.85 -6.69
N LEU A 263 -5.72 25.02 -5.74
CA LEU A 263 -5.74 26.21 -4.88
C LEU A 263 -4.47 26.33 -4.05
N LEU A 264 -4.00 25.23 -3.45
CA LEU A 264 -2.75 25.23 -2.69
C LEU A 264 -1.53 25.60 -3.55
N LEU A 265 -1.49 25.15 -4.81
CA LEU A 265 -0.42 25.47 -5.74
C LEU A 265 -0.44 26.95 -6.17
N ASP A 266 -1.62 27.55 -6.26
CA ASP A 266 -1.82 28.97 -6.56
C ASP A 266 -1.61 29.87 -5.33
N GLY A 267 -1.26 29.30 -4.18
CA GLY A 267 -1.11 30.03 -2.90
C GLY A 267 -2.44 30.45 -2.28
N ALA A 268 -3.56 29.90 -2.76
CA ALA A 268 -4.91 30.14 -2.26
C ALA A 268 -5.35 29.03 -1.28
N THR A 269 -6.27 29.38 -0.38
CA THR A 269 -6.83 28.42 0.58
C THR A 269 -8.00 27.65 -0.07
N PRO A 270 -8.11 26.31 0.10
CA PRO A 270 -9.26 25.53 -0.36
C PRO A 270 -10.59 26.08 0.20
N PRO A 271 -11.70 26.07 -0.58
CA PRO A 271 -12.94 26.72 -0.18
C PRO A 271 -13.60 25.95 0.97
N SER A 272 -14.28 26.70 1.83
CA SER A 272 -14.78 26.25 3.13
C SER A 272 -16.10 25.46 3.12
N GLU A 273 -16.75 25.25 1.97
CA GLU A 273 -18.06 24.57 1.91
C GLU A 273 -18.17 23.56 0.75
N PRO A 274 -18.77 22.38 0.97
CA PRO A 274 -19.34 21.61 -0.13
C PRO A 274 -20.59 22.33 -0.67
N PRO A 275 -20.85 22.33 -1.99
CA PRO A 275 -22.08 22.88 -2.52
C PRO A 275 -23.27 22.13 -1.93
N ARG A 276 -24.12 22.83 -1.17
CA ARG A 276 -25.40 22.30 -0.71
C ARG A 276 -26.24 21.93 -1.93
N ALA A 277 -26.78 20.72 -1.94
CA ALA A 277 -27.83 20.33 -2.87
C ALA A 277 -29.08 21.18 -2.58
N GLY A 278 -29.28 22.22 -3.39
CA GLY A 278 -30.45 23.08 -3.37
C GLY A 278 -30.80 23.45 -4.79
N ALA A 279 -32.00 23.06 -5.22
CA ALA A 279 -32.52 23.20 -6.57
C ALA A 279 -32.40 24.62 -7.13
N ARG A 280 -31.80 24.74 -8.32
CA ARG A 280 -32.21 25.72 -9.34
C ARG A 280 -32.04 25.09 -10.72
N GLU A 281 -33.17 24.83 -11.36
CA GLU A 281 -33.28 24.78 -12.82
C GLU A 281 -32.96 26.18 -13.36
N GLU A 282 -32.04 26.26 -14.34
CA GLU A 282 -32.28 26.81 -15.69
C GLU A 282 -31.03 27.40 -16.38
N SER A 283 -31.05 27.18 -17.69
CA SER A 283 -30.25 27.74 -18.79
C SER A 283 -28.84 27.18 -19.00
N ILE A 284 -28.78 26.25 -19.97
CA ILE A 284 -27.57 25.82 -20.66
C ILE A 284 -27.22 26.91 -21.68
N GLN A 285 -26.08 27.58 -21.49
CA GLN A 285 -25.35 28.19 -22.61
C GLN A 285 -23.97 27.53 -22.70
N ALA A 286 -23.76 26.84 -23.81
CA ALA A 286 -22.54 26.12 -24.12
C ALA A 286 -21.40 27.12 -24.40
N THR A 287 -20.28 26.93 -23.71
CA THR A 287 -18.99 27.54 -24.07
C THR A 287 -18.05 26.41 -24.54
N PRO A 288 -17.24 26.57 -25.60
CA PRO A 288 -16.63 25.45 -26.29
C PRO A 288 -15.45 24.85 -25.52
N ALA A 289 -15.29 23.53 -25.68
CA ALA A 289 -14.20 22.75 -25.12
C ALA A 289 -12.83 23.21 -25.64
N LEU A 290 -11.93 23.55 -24.73
CA LEU A 290 -10.50 23.68 -25.02
C LEU A 290 -9.88 22.30 -25.23
N LEU A 291 -9.22 22.13 -26.38
CA LEU A 291 -8.47 20.92 -26.74
C LEU A 291 -7.28 20.70 -25.78
N PRO A 292 -6.95 19.43 -25.47
CA PRO A 292 -5.79 19.12 -24.63
C PRO A 292 -4.46 19.43 -25.37
N PRO A 293 -3.42 19.90 -24.66
CA PRO A 293 -2.13 20.16 -25.28
C PRO A 293 -1.42 18.85 -25.68
N ALA A 294 -0.72 18.90 -26.81
CA ALA A 294 0.03 17.80 -27.37
C ALA A 294 1.16 17.30 -26.44
N ARG A 295 1.36 15.98 -26.39
CA ARG A 295 2.44 15.33 -25.63
C ARG A 295 3.82 15.77 -26.13
N PRO A 296 4.74 16.23 -25.25
CA PRO A 296 6.12 16.38 -25.63
C PRO A 296 6.81 15.01 -25.74
N ALA A 297 7.68 14.89 -26.75
CA ALA A 297 8.47 13.71 -27.03
C ALA A 297 9.35 13.32 -25.83
N ARG A 298 9.31 12.03 -25.47
CA ARG A 298 10.06 11.45 -24.35
C ARG A 298 11.54 11.39 -24.72
N LYS A 299 12.35 12.31 -24.17
CA LYS A 299 13.81 12.14 -24.13
C LYS A 299 14.13 10.95 -23.22
N THR A 300 14.83 9.96 -23.78
CA THR A 300 15.46 8.88 -23.05
C THR A 300 16.49 9.46 -22.07
N ARG A 301 16.31 9.16 -20.79
CA ARG A 301 17.36 9.28 -19.77
C ARG A 301 17.70 7.86 -19.31
N ASP A 302 18.98 7.55 -19.29
CA ASP A 302 19.57 6.27 -18.90
C ASP A 302 19.16 5.87 -17.47
N VAL A 303 18.88 4.58 -17.28
CA VAL A 303 18.33 4.00 -16.05
C VAL A 303 19.42 3.15 -15.38
N PRO A 304 19.69 3.30 -14.08
CA PRO A 304 20.62 2.45 -13.30
C PRO A 304 20.26 0.95 -13.22
N GLY A 305 19.17 0.53 -13.88
CA GLY A 305 18.62 -0.82 -13.81
C GLY A 305 19.36 -1.84 -14.68
N ASP A 306 20.13 -1.40 -15.68
CA ASP A 306 20.86 -2.31 -16.56
C ASP A 306 22.08 -2.92 -15.86
N GLU A 307 22.91 -2.13 -15.16
CA GLU A 307 24.13 -2.63 -14.48
C GLU A 307 23.82 -3.61 -13.32
N PHE A 308 22.77 -3.34 -12.52
CA PHE A 308 22.39 -4.27 -11.45
C PHE A 308 21.74 -5.55 -12.01
N SER A 309 20.95 -5.44 -13.07
CA SER A 309 20.39 -6.62 -13.74
C SER A 309 21.48 -7.51 -14.32
N GLU A 310 22.55 -6.93 -14.86
CA GLU A 310 23.73 -7.67 -15.32
C GLU A 310 24.41 -8.43 -14.17
N LYS A 311 24.60 -7.80 -13.01
CA LYS A 311 25.14 -8.49 -11.81
C LYS A 311 24.25 -9.65 -11.35
N VAL A 312 22.92 -9.51 -11.43
CA VAL A 312 21.99 -10.61 -11.13
C VAL A 312 22.14 -11.74 -12.17
N ILE A 313 22.28 -11.40 -13.45
CA ILE A 313 22.47 -12.38 -14.52
C ILE A 313 23.77 -13.16 -14.30
N GLU A 314 24.87 -12.48 -13.97
CA GLU A 314 26.16 -13.09 -13.64
C GLU A 314 26.04 -14.01 -12.42
N GLN A 315 25.36 -13.56 -11.36
CA GLN A 315 25.15 -14.35 -10.15
C GLN A 315 24.39 -15.66 -10.44
N LEU A 316 23.31 -15.58 -11.23
CA LEU A 316 22.55 -16.76 -11.64
C LEU A 316 23.42 -17.73 -12.47
N ALA A 317 24.28 -17.19 -13.35
CA ALA A 317 25.23 -17.99 -14.11
C ALA A 317 26.26 -18.69 -13.24
N GLN A 318 26.79 -18.02 -12.22
CA GLN A 318 27.71 -18.59 -11.24
C GLN A 318 27.06 -19.70 -10.40
N SER A 319 25.76 -19.58 -10.11
CA SER A 319 24.94 -20.59 -9.43
C SER A 319 24.51 -21.76 -10.34
N GLY A 320 25.14 -21.92 -11.51
CA GLY A 320 24.97 -23.10 -12.38
C GLY A 320 23.90 -22.97 -13.47
N TYR A 321 23.25 -21.81 -13.61
CA TYR A 321 22.22 -21.56 -14.63
C TYR A 321 22.78 -20.93 -15.90
N LEU A 322 22.66 -21.61 -17.05
CA LEU A 322 23.12 -21.07 -18.32
C LEU A 322 22.12 -20.05 -18.88
N LEU A 323 22.58 -18.84 -19.20
CA LEU A 323 21.80 -17.85 -19.93
C LEU A 323 21.55 -18.33 -21.37
N VAL A 324 20.30 -18.59 -21.71
CA VAL A 324 19.88 -19.10 -23.02
C VAL A 324 19.44 -17.99 -23.96
N ARG A 325 18.74 -16.99 -23.41
CA ARG A 325 18.20 -15.88 -24.20
C ARG A 325 18.06 -14.65 -23.33
N GLU A 326 18.47 -13.52 -23.87
CA GLU A 326 18.29 -12.23 -23.23
C GLU A 326 17.50 -11.27 -24.13
N SER A 327 16.67 -10.44 -23.52
CA SER A 327 16.00 -9.33 -24.16
C SER A 327 16.00 -8.13 -23.22
N LYS A 328 15.47 -7.00 -23.71
CA LYS A 328 15.28 -5.81 -22.88
C LYS A 328 14.42 -6.05 -21.62
N TYR A 329 13.52 -7.04 -21.63
CA TYR A 329 12.53 -7.22 -20.57
C TYR A 329 12.76 -8.45 -19.68
N LEU A 330 13.46 -9.45 -20.21
CA LEU A 330 13.68 -10.72 -19.52
C LEU A 330 15.02 -11.35 -19.89
N ALA A 331 15.55 -12.15 -18.98
CA ALA A 331 16.63 -13.10 -19.23
C ALA A 331 16.13 -14.52 -18.92
N GLU A 332 16.33 -15.44 -19.86
CA GLU A 332 15.94 -16.85 -19.78
C GLU A 332 17.16 -17.69 -19.43
N PHE A 333 17.02 -18.52 -18.40
CA PHE A 333 18.07 -19.38 -17.89
C PHE A 333 17.64 -20.84 -17.89
N CYS A 334 18.60 -21.75 -18.07
CA CYS A 334 18.37 -23.19 -17.99
C CYS A 334 19.50 -23.91 -17.25
N ALA A 335 19.12 -24.87 -16.41
CA ALA A 335 20.02 -25.80 -15.74
C ALA A 335 19.27 -27.08 -15.39
N ALA A 336 19.93 -28.25 -15.52
CA ALA A 336 19.38 -29.55 -15.18
C ALA A 336 17.93 -29.82 -15.69
N GLY A 337 17.60 -29.32 -16.90
CA GLY A 337 16.26 -29.46 -17.49
C GLY A 337 15.19 -28.51 -16.94
N GLN A 338 15.51 -27.68 -15.95
CA GLN A 338 14.66 -26.61 -15.45
C GLN A 338 14.88 -25.29 -16.22
N THR A 339 13.84 -24.46 -16.28
CA THR A 339 13.89 -23.13 -16.88
C THR A 339 13.42 -22.09 -15.88
N VAL A 340 14.18 -21.00 -15.76
CA VAL A 340 13.85 -19.83 -14.93
C VAL A 340 13.93 -18.58 -15.80
N TYR A 341 13.04 -17.60 -15.56
CA TYR A 341 13.12 -16.30 -16.21
C TYR A 341 13.28 -15.18 -15.20
N LEU A 342 14.30 -14.35 -15.36
CA LEU A 342 14.46 -13.08 -14.65
C LEU A 342 13.68 -11.98 -15.36
N LEU A 343 12.80 -11.25 -14.65
CA LEU A 343 12.11 -10.09 -15.20
C LEU A 343 12.96 -8.82 -15.03
N LYS A 344 13.90 -8.58 -15.95
CA LYS A 344 14.88 -7.47 -15.92
C LYS A 344 14.24 -6.11 -15.69
N ALA A 345 13.15 -5.81 -16.38
CA ALA A 345 12.48 -4.51 -16.26
C ALA A 345 11.84 -4.23 -14.88
N GLN A 346 11.76 -5.25 -14.02
CA GLN A 346 11.21 -5.17 -12.66
C GLN A 346 12.29 -5.46 -11.60
N THR A 347 13.54 -5.66 -12.02
CA THR A 347 14.65 -6.04 -11.14
C THR A 347 15.24 -4.80 -10.47
N THR A 348 15.34 -4.85 -9.14
CA THR A 348 15.99 -3.84 -8.30
C THR A 348 16.74 -4.55 -7.16
N ILE A 349 17.59 -3.83 -6.44
CA ILE A 349 18.37 -4.42 -5.33
C ILE A 349 17.50 -5.07 -4.26
N ASN A 350 16.30 -4.55 -4.04
CA ASN A 350 15.36 -5.05 -3.02
C ASN A 350 14.29 -5.99 -3.59
N HIS A 351 14.31 -6.26 -4.90
CA HIS A 351 13.31 -7.09 -5.55
C HIS A 351 13.84 -7.67 -6.85
N ILE A 352 14.17 -8.96 -6.81
CA ILE A 352 14.64 -9.75 -7.96
C ILE A 352 13.54 -10.76 -8.31
N PRO A 353 12.69 -10.47 -9.31
CA PRO A 353 11.59 -11.32 -9.72
C PRO A 353 12.03 -12.45 -10.66
N LEU A 354 11.92 -13.68 -10.18
CA LEU A 354 12.20 -14.91 -10.92
C LEU A 354 10.90 -15.68 -11.19
N MET A 355 10.64 -15.94 -12.47
CA MET A 355 9.54 -16.78 -12.90
C MET A 355 10.00 -18.23 -13.00
N VAL A 356 9.31 -19.11 -12.27
CA VAL A 356 9.63 -20.52 -12.10
C VAL A 356 8.51 -21.38 -12.69
N HIS A 357 8.88 -22.54 -13.25
CA HIS A 357 7.96 -23.38 -14.00
C HIS A 357 6.77 -23.85 -13.13
N PRO A 358 5.52 -23.80 -13.63
CA PRO A 358 4.33 -24.18 -12.85
C PRO A 358 4.19 -25.67 -12.54
N LYS A 359 5.17 -26.51 -12.93
CA LYS A 359 5.18 -27.95 -12.60
C LYS A 359 5.76 -28.22 -11.23
N LEU A 360 6.50 -27.26 -10.68
CA LEU A 360 7.02 -27.36 -9.32
C LEU A 360 5.86 -27.14 -8.35
N VAL A 361 5.78 -28.02 -7.34
CA VAL A 361 4.78 -27.96 -6.29
C VAL A 361 5.04 -26.69 -5.48
N ARG A 362 4.01 -25.87 -5.29
CA ARG A 362 4.15 -24.58 -4.63
C ARG A 362 4.66 -24.71 -3.20
N ASP A 363 4.20 -25.72 -2.48
CA ASP A 363 4.58 -25.91 -1.08
C ASP A 363 6.06 -26.30 -0.96
N ASP A 364 6.61 -27.07 -1.91
CA ASP A 364 8.04 -27.36 -1.97
C ASP A 364 8.85 -26.09 -2.24
N LEU A 365 8.36 -25.22 -3.14
CA LEU A 365 8.97 -23.90 -3.38
C LEU A 365 8.93 -23.03 -2.13
N VAL A 366 7.82 -23.00 -1.39
CA VAL A 366 7.70 -22.21 -0.15
C VAL A 366 8.59 -22.75 0.97
N ASN A 367 8.68 -24.07 1.10
CA ASN A 367 9.46 -24.73 2.15
C ASN A 367 10.98 -24.62 1.93
N LEU A 368 11.40 -24.68 0.67
CA LEU A 368 12.79 -24.56 0.28
C LEU A 368 13.29 -23.12 0.38
N LEU A 369 12.47 -22.14 -0.03
CA LEU A 369 12.87 -20.76 -0.23
C LEU A 369 12.58 -19.87 0.99
N ARG A 370 12.90 -20.33 2.20
CA ARG A 370 12.47 -19.79 3.52
C ARG A 370 12.40 -18.26 3.67
N ASP A 371 13.30 -17.52 3.02
CA ASP A 371 13.38 -16.05 3.09
C ASP A 371 12.76 -15.33 1.87
N SER A 372 12.52 -16.05 0.77
CA SER A 372 11.95 -15.52 -0.48
C SER A 372 10.44 -15.67 -0.54
N SER A 373 9.78 -14.75 -1.24
CA SER A 373 8.32 -14.80 -1.38
C SER A 373 7.88 -15.48 -2.68
N VAL A 374 7.05 -16.53 -2.56
CA VAL A 374 6.43 -17.24 -3.69
C VAL A 374 4.98 -16.77 -3.86
N SER A 375 4.58 -16.42 -5.09
CA SER A 375 3.22 -15.96 -5.39
C SER A 375 2.15 -16.99 -4.99
N THR A 376 1.00 -16.52 -4.51
CA THR A 376 -0.15 -17.36 -4.15
C THR A 376 -0.90 -17.91 -5.37
N GLU A 377 -0.77 -17.22 -6.51
CA GLU A 377 -1.34 -17.61 -7.79
C GLU A 377 -0.28 -17.54 -8.88
N TYR A 378 -0.54 -18.20 -10.01
CA TYR A 378 0.29 -18.10 -11.20
C TYR A 378 0.32 -16.67 -11.75
N ARG A 379 1.53 -16.20 -12.08
CA ARG A 379 1.74 -14.94 -12.81
C ARG A 379 1.86 -15.23 -14.29
N HIS A 380 1.39 -14.27 -15.10
CA HIS A 380 1.34 -14.41 -16.55
C HIS A 380 2.31 -13.41 -17.18
N HIS A 381 3.04 -13.86 -18.20
CA HIS A 381 3.92 -13.03 -19.01
C HIS A 381 3.87 -13.54 -20.45
N SER A 382 4.03 -12.69 -21.46
CA SER A 382 3.85 -13.07 -22.87
C SER A 382 5.09 -13.67 -23.54
N SER A 383 6.23 -13.68 -22.85
CA SER A 383 7.54 -13.99 -23.45
C SER A 383 8.30 -15.12 -22.73
N MET A 384 7.59 -16.03 -22.03
CA MET A 384 8.20 -17.19 -21.37
C MET A 384 7.98 -18.46 -22.21
N SER A 385 8.65 -18.56 -23.35
CA SER A 385 8.37 -19.56 -24.40
C SER A 385 8.42 -21.03 -23.97
N LYS A 386 9.18 -21.36 -22.91
CA LYS A 386 9.27 -22.73 -22.36
C LYS A 386 8.25 -23.04 -21.26
N PHE A 387 7.43 -22.08 -20.85
CA PHE A 387 6.35 -22.31 -19.87
C PHE A 387 5.05 -22.65 -20.59
N PRO A 388 4.15 -23.42 -19.95
CA PRO A 388 2.84 -23.67 -20.52
C PRO A 388 2.04 -22.37 -20.63
N SER A 389 1.22 -22.30 -21.67
CA SER A 389 0.30 -21.19 -21.88
C SER A 389 -1.14 -21.65 -21.69
N LYS A 390 -1.97 -20.81 -21.08
CA LYS A 390 -3.42 -21.02 -20.98
C LYS A 390 -4.18 -19.78 -21.38
N LEU A 391 -5.45 -19.95 -21.75
CA LEU A 391 -6.33 -18.81 -21.96
C LEU A 391 -6.53 -18.11 -20.62
N HIS A 392 -6.22 -16.81 -20.53
CA HIS A 392 -6.31 -16.08 -19.27
C HIS A 392 -7.39 -14.99 -19.30
N THR A 393 -7.22 -13.89 -20.03
CA THR A 393 -8.25 -12.83 -20.09
C THR A 393 -8.39 -12.21 -21.49
N GLY A 394 -7.91 -12.94 -22.52
CA GLY A 394 -7.91 -12.55 -23.92
C GLY A 394 -8.03 -13.75 -24.87
N LYS A 395 -8.04 -13.49 -26.18
CA LYS A 395 -8.29 -14.51 -27.23
C LYS A 395 -7.10 -15.44 -27.51
N ARG A 396 -5.89 -15.11 -27.03
CA ARG A 396 -4.68 -15.91 -27.24
C ARG A 396 -4.17 -16.46 -25.90
N PRO A 397 -3.69 -17.73 -25.86
CA PRO A 397 -3.02 -18.27 -24.69
C PRO A 397 -1.83 -17.40 -24.27
N ILE A 398 -1.65 -17.21 -22.96
CA ILE A 398 -0.51 -16.50 -22.38
C ILE A 398 0.24 -17.43 -21.42
N THR A 399 1.58 -17.37 -21.45
CA THR A 399 2.43 -18.23 -20.61
C THR A 399 2.33 -17.83 -19.15
N TYR A 400 2.41 -18.81 -18.25
CA TYR A 400 2.26 -18.60 -16.81
C TYR A 400 3.25 -19.44 -15.99
N GLY A 401 3.56 -18.97 -14.79
CA GLY A 401 4.45 -19.64 -13.84
C GLY A 401 4.32 -19.10 -12.43
N TRP A 402 5.07 -19.67 -11.50
CA TRP A 402 5.20 -19.13 -10.14
C TRP A 402 6.14 -17.94 -10.16
N LEU A 403 5.79 -16.86 -9.46
CA LEU A 403 6.71 -15.75 -9.26
C LEU A 403 7.38 -15.92 -7.89
N VAL A 404 8.69 -16.07 -7.90
CA VAL A 404 9.55 -16.03 -6.73
C VAL A 404 10.21 -14.66 -6.68
N SER A 405 10.21 -14.01 -5.52
CA SER A 405 10.85 -12.70 -5.34
C SER A 405 11.94 -12.82 -4.29
N ALA A 406 13.18 -12.57 -4.71
CA ALA A 406 14.36 -12.54 -3.85
C ALA A 406 14.78 -11.09 -3.54
N VAL A 407 15.52 -10.88 -2.45
CA VAL A 407 16.09 -9.60 -2.03
C VAL A 407 17.62 -9.69 -2.08
N GLY A 408 18.23 -8.96 -3.01
CA GLY A 408 19.69 -8.94 -3.18
C GLY A 408 20.28 -10.18 -3.88
N LEU A 409 21.54 -10.06 -4.30
CA LEU A 409 22.22 -11.04 -5.14
C LEU A 409 22.39 -12.41 -4.48
N ALA A 410 22.76 -12.42 -3.19
CA ALA A 410 22.98 -13.67 -2.45
C ALA A 410 21.70 -14.51 -2.35
N GLU A 411 20.56 -13.88 -2.09
CA GLU A 411 19.28 -14.58 -2.04
C GLU A 411 18.84 -15.05 -3.42
N ALA A 412 19.06 -14.26 -4.48
CA ALA A 412 18.77 -14.69 -5.85
C ALA A 412 19.58 -15.93 -6.27
N GLY A 413 20.86 -16.01 -5.86
CA GLY A 413 21.70 -17.19 -6.05
C GLY A 413 21.17 -18.40 -5.28
N ALA A 414 20.92 -18.23 -3.98
CA ALA A 414 20.38 -19.30 -3.12
C ALA A 414 19.03 -19.84 -3.62
N VAL A 415 18.17 -18.97 -4.16
CA VAL A 415 16.89 -19.37 -4.76
C VAL A 415 17.11 -20.30 -5.93
N VAL A 416 17.98 -19.93 -6.88
CA VAL A 416 18.19 -20.77 -8.07
C VAL A 416 18.94 -22.06 -7.73
N GLU A 417 19.89 -22.03 -6.79
CA GLU A 417 20.55 -23.25 -6.29
C GLU A 417 19.55 -24.22 -5.67
N GLY A 418 18.67 -23.73 -4.79
CA GLY A 418 17.63 -24.56 -4.20
C GLY A 418 16.71 -25.16 -5.26
N LEU A 419 16.37 -24.41 -6.32
CA LEU A 419 15.52 -24.94 -7.39
C LEU A 419 16.11 -26.19 -8.06
N LEU A 420 17.45 -26.32 -8.14
CA LEU A 420 18.12 -27.51 -8.68
C LEU A 420 17.93 -28.76 -7.81
N GLU A 421 17.64 -28.60 -6.52
CA GLU A 421 17.39 -29.70 -5.59
C GLU A 421 15.94 -30.21 -5.67
N LEU A 422 15.05 -29.49 -6.36
CA LEU A 422 13.65 -29.89 -6.53
C LEU A 422 13.47 -30.82 -7.74
N GLU A 423 12.96 -32.01 -7.48
CA GLU A 423 12.49 -32.91 -8.53
C GLU A 423 11.17 -32.40 -9.13
N PRO A 424 11.01 -32.35 -10.47
CA PRO A 424 9.73 -32.03 -11.10
C PRO A 424 8.66 -33.04 -10.68
N ALA A 425 7.44 -32.58 -10.36
CA ALA A 425 6.33 -33.46 -10.02
C ALA A 425 6.13 -34.55 -11.10
N ALA A 426 6.12 -35.82 -10.68
CA ALA A 426 5.75 -36.94 -11.54
C ALA A 426 4.32 -36.72 -12.06
N ARG A 427 4.16 -36.88 -13.38
CA ARG A 427 3.01 -36.43 -14.17
C ARG A 427 1.66 -36.93 -13.68
#